data_AF-A0A1V4E2K5-F1
#
_entry.id   AF-A0A1V4E2K5-F1
#
_cell.length_a   1.000
_cell.length_b   1.000
_cell.length_c   1.000
_cell.angle_alpha   90.00
_cell.angle_beta   90.00
_cell.angle_gamma   90.00
#
_symmetry.space_group_name_H-M   'P 1'
#
loop_
_entity.id
_entity.type
_entity.pdbx_description
1 polymer ?
#
loop_
_entity_poly.entity_id
_entity_poly.type
_entity_poly.pdbx_seq_one_letter_code
_entity_poly.pdbx_strand_id
1 'polypeptide(L)'
;MRIGDRAVLIVPALAALLGGLWGVRRGSMWQDEATTYAVAGRALPDLWRTLGNVDAVHGCYYLLLHPLIRLVGDAVPAEVLIRIPSVLATAAAAAGLAAVGRRLVSAPAGLYAGLAYAAAPVVVYHAQEGRPYALVAAAVVEATRLLATALCDPSRRRSWVRYGAAVAVACLLNLFAVLALAAHAVTVLVAVGRGGGRGVAARWAGATAAALLAVLPVAWTAFGQRGQVAWLERPGLPEVKALVTRFAGSGVLLAATVVLVVLGLTTSRAGDLAGTTAGRTPGGPGRPPGIAAFAVPLALLPPALLLAVSQTPPALPGPLMSVSARRSDRRSISVTTRWDRSTSSRAVSGT
;
A
#
# COMPACT_ATOMS: atom_id res chain seq x y z
N MET A 1 -15.62 -9.76 25.39
CA MET A 1 -14.21 -9.88 24.93
C MET A 1 -13.34 -9.79 26.17
N ARG A 2 -12.60 -10.84 26.51
CA ARG A 2 -11.79 -10.89 27.74
C ARG A 2 -10.61 -9.92 27.63
N ILE A 3 -10.05 -9.46 28.75
CA ILE A 3 -8.92 -8.52 28.77
C ILE A 3 -7.73 -9.05 27.95
N GLY A 4 -7.44 -10.35 28.06
CA GLY A 4 -6.42 -11.03 27.25
C GLY A 4 -6.68 -10.96 25.74
N ASP A 5 -7.94 -10.94 25.30
CA ASP A 5 -8.27 -10.82 23.88
C ASP A 5 -7.94 -9.42 23.34
N ARG A 6 -8.05 -8.37 24.17
CA ARG A 6 -7.72 -6.99 23.76
C ARG A 6 -6.21 -6.78 23.71
N ALA A 7 -5.47 -7.40 24.63
CA ALA A 7 -4.00 -7.33 24.67
C ALA A 7 -3.36 -7.78 23.34
N VAL A 8 -3.89 -8.82 22.69
CA VAL A 8 -3.40 -9.33 21.39
C VAL A 8 -3.39 -8.24 20.30
N LEU A 9 -4.30 -7.27 20.36
CA LEU A 9 -4.40 -6.19 19.36
C LEU A 9 -3.67 -4.93 19.83
N ILE A 10 -3.79 -4.61 21.12
CA ILE A 10 -3.24 -3.39 21.71
C ILE A 10 -1.71 -3.44 21.74
N VAL A 11 -1.10 -4.57 22.11
CA VAL A 11 0.36 -4.68 22.25
C VAL A 11 1.08 -4.41 20.91
N PRO A 12 0.72 -5.04 19.78
CA PRO A 12 1.30 -4.70 18.48
C PRO A 12 1.06 -3.27 18.03
N ALA A 13 -0.14 -2.72 18.27
CA ALA A 13 -0.47 -1.35 17.90
C ALA A 13 0.37 -0.34 18.69
N LEU A 14 0.54 -0.56 20.00
CA LEU A 14 1.39 0.28 20.84
C LEU A 14 2.85 0.15 20.43
N ALA A 15 3.36 -1.05 20.14
CA ALA A 15 4.72 -1.23 19.65
C ALA A 15 4.96 -0.47 18.34
N ALA A 16 4.05 -0.57 17.38
CA ALA A 16 4.11 0.17 16.12
C ALA A 16 3.99 1.69 16.31
N LEU A 17 3.10 2.14 17.21
CA LEU A 17 2.93 3.56 17.53
C LEU A 17 4.21 4.15 18.15
N LEU A 18 4.75 3.49 19.17
CA LEU A 18 5.97 3.93 19.86
C LEU A 18 7.17 3.90 18.90
N GLY A 19 7.32 2.84 18.11
CA GLY A 19 8.36 2.74 17.09
C GLY A 19 8.25 3.81 16.00
N GLY A 20 7.03 4.10 15.53
CA GLY A 20 6.78 5.15 14.53
C GLY A 20 6.98 6.56 15.07
N LEU A 21 6.65 6.82 16.34
CA LEU A 21 6.92 8.11 16.99
C LEU A 21 8.40 8.34 17.30
N TRP A 22 9.17 7.26 17.47
CA TRP A 22 10.58 7.34 17.81
C TRP A 22 11.41 8.03 16.72
N GLY A 23 11.83 9.27 16.96
CA GLY A 23 12.58 10.03 15.94
C GLY A 23 11.70 10.48 14.77
N VAL A 24 10.38 10.64 14.97
CA VAL A 24 9.49 11.22 13.95
C VAL A 24 9.87 12.65 13.56
N ARG A 25 10.53 13.37 14.49
CA ARG A 25 11.13 14.69 14.29
C ARG A 25 12.63 14.53 14.00
N ARG A 26 13.03 14.62 12.72
CA ARG A 26 14.44 14.47 12.29
C ARG A 26 15.05 15.79 11.82
N GLY A 27 14.29 16.88 11.85
CA GLY A 27 14.73 18.20 11.39
C GLY A 27 14.88 18.31 9.88
N SER A 28 14.38 17.33 9.11
CA SER A 28 14.44 17.35 7.65
C SER A 28 13.33 16.52 7.02
N MET A 29 12.87 16.96 5.85
CA MET A 29 11.93 16.25 4.99
C MET A 29 12.65 15.71 3.78
N TRP A 30 12.20 14.58 3.26
CA TRP A 30 12.57 14.19 1.90
C TRP A 30 11.88 15.07 0.87
N GLN A 31 12.37 15.05 -0.37
CA GLN A 31 11.86 15.88 -1.45
C GLN A 31 10.38 15.61 -1.75
N ASP A 32 9.96 14.36 -1.69
CA ASP A 32 8.57 13.94 -1.89
C ASP A 32 7.67 14.30 -0.70
N GLU A 33 8.17 14.26 0.53
CA GLU A 33 7.48 14.78 1.72
C GLU A 33 7.27 16.31 1.63
N ALA A 34 8.29 17.06 1.22
CA ALA A 34 8.19 18.51 1.02
C ALA A 34 7.15 18.85 -0.06
N THR A 35 7.09 18.05 -1.14
CA THR A 35 6.07 18.19 -2.19
C THR A 35 4.67 17.92 -1.63
N THR A 36 4.50 16.85 -0.85
CA THR A 36 3.24 16.56 -0.16
C THR A 36 2.79 17.75 0.69
N TYR A 37 3.67 18.28 1.54
CA TYR A 37 3.35 19.41 2.42
C TYR A 37 2.96 20.66 1.61
N ALA A 38 3.73 20.99 0.58
CA ALA A 38 3.50 22.15 -0.26
C ALA A 38 2.19 22.08 -1.05
N VAL A 39 1.84 20.91 -1.62
CA VAL A 39 0.62 20.72 -2.41
C VAL A 39 -0.61 20.64 -1.50
N ALA A 40 -0.55 19.85 -0.43
CA ALA A 40 -1.67 19.70 0.51
C ALA A 40 -1.98 21.00 1.29
N GLY A 41 -0.98 21.88 1.47
CA GLY A 41 -1.15 23.19 2.09
C GLY A 41 -1.82 24.25 1.22
N ARG A 42 -1.99 24.02 -0.10
CA ARG A 42 -2.63 24.97 -1.03
C ARG A 42 -4.10 25.18 -0.68
N ALA A 43 -4.63 26.36 -1.03
CA ALA A 43 -6.08 26.57 -1.00
C ALA A 43 -6.79 25.56 -1.92
N LEU A 44 -8.01 25.13 -1.55
CA LEU A 44 -8.73 24.08 -2.30
C LEU A 44 -8.84 24.33 -3.82
N PRO A 45 -9.11 25.56 -4.31
CA PRO A 45 -9.12 25.82 -5.76
C PRO A 45 -7.76 25.57 -6.43
N ASP A 46 -6.67 25.93 -5.75
CA ASP A 46 -5.31 25.74 -6.26
C ASP A 46 -4.88 24.28 -6.17
N LEU A 47 -5.28 23.57 -5.12
CA LEU A 47 -5.11 22.11 -5.01
C LEU A 47 -5.83 21.41 -6.17
N TRP A 48 -7.09 21.78 -6.46
CA TRP A 48 -7.81 21.21 -7.59
C TRP A 48 -7.18 21.51 -8.94
N ARG A 49 -6.71 22.75 -9.14
CA ARG A 49 -5.96 23.10 -10.36
C ARG A 49 -4.67 22.27 -10.47
N THR A 50 -4.00 22.01 -9.34
CA THR A 50 -2.80 21.16 -9.31
C THR A 50 -3.14 19.75 -9.75
N LEU A 51 -4.14 19.13 -9.11
CA LEU A 51 -4.55 17.76 -9.39
C LEU A 51 -5.07 17.54 -10.81
N GLY A 52 -5.65 18.58 -11.44
CA GLY A 52 -6.02 18.52 -12.86
C GLY A 52 -4.82 18.46 -13.81
N ASN A 53 -3.66 18.98 -13.42
CA ASN A 53 -2.47 19.05 -14.26
C ASN A 53 -1.43 17.97 -13.92
N VAL A 54 -1.22 17.69 -12.63
CA VAL A 54 -0.17 16.81 -12.09
C VAL A 54 -0.60 16.16 -10.78
N ASP A 55 0.01 15.03 -10.43
CA ASP A 55 -0.14 14.35 -9.13
C ASP A 55 -1.58 13.95 -8.73
N ALA A 56 -2.49 13.78 -9.67
CA ALA A 56 -3.86 13.29 -9.42
C ALA A 56 -3.87 11.99 -8.60
N VAL A 57 -2.86 11.13 -8.79
CA VAL A 57 -2.68 9.86 -8.08
C VAL A 57 -2.54 10.01 -6.57
N HIS A 58 -2.09 11.17 -6.09
CA HIS A 58 -1.92 11.48 -4.67
C HIS A 58 -3.07 12.33 -4.11
N GLY A 59 -4.06 12.68 -4.92
CA GLY A 59 -5.10 13.66 -4.57
C GLY A 59 -5.89 13.30 -3.30
N CYS A 60 -6.28 12.03 -3.14
CA CYS A 60 -6.96 11.58 -1.92
C CYS A 60 -6.11 11.79 -0.67
N TYR A 61 -4.80 11.50 -0.76
CA TYR A 61 -3.87 11.70 0.35
C TYR A 61 -3.67 13.18 0.68
N TYR A 62 -3.55 14.04 -0.34
CA TYR A 62 -3.48 15.48 -0.12
C TYR A 62 -4.73 16.06 0.53
N LEU A 63 -5.92 15.61 0.13
CA LEU A 63 -7.17 16.04 0.74
C LEU A 63 -7.32 15.57 2.19
N LEU A 64 -6.78 14.39 2.53
CA LEU A 64 -6.72 13.91 3.90
C LEU A 64 -5.80 14.78 4.77
N LEU A 65 -4.65 15.21 4.22
CA LEU A 65 -3.72 16.08 4.93
C LEU A 65 -4.14 17.54 4.96
N HIS A 66 -4.91 18.00 3.99
CA HIS A 66 -5.32 19.40 3.87
C HIS A 66 -5.93 19.98 5.17
N PRO A 67 -6.97 19.38 5.78
CA PRO A 67 -7.53 19.92 7.02
C PRO A 67 -6.52 19.86 8.17
N LEU A 68 -5.69 18.83 8.22
CA LEU A 68 -4.65 18.70 9.26
C LEU A 68 -3.64 19.85 9.18
N ILE A 69 -3.19 20.18 7.96
CA ILE A 69 -2.27 21.30 7.71
C ILE A 69 -2.96 22.65 7.98
N ARG A 70 -4.20 22.83 7.52
CA ARG A 70 -4.90 24.12 7.66
C ARG A 70 -5.34 24.43 9.10
N LEU A 71 -5.66 23.40 9.90
CA LEU A 71 -6.13 23.58 11.28
C LEU A 71 -4.99 23.60 12.29
N VAL A 72 -3.98 22.74 12.14
CA VAL A 72 -2.84 22.68 13.08
C VAL A 72 -1.78 23.71 12.72
N GLY A 73 -1.54 23.93 11.42
CA GLY A 73 -0.56 24.90 10.92
C GLY A 73 0.80 24.73 11.59
N ASP A 74 1.33 25.84 12.11
CA ASP A 74 2.66 25.92 12.72
C ASP A 74 2.70 25.50 14.20
N ALA A 75 1.58 25.04 14.77
CA ALA A 75 1.53 24.58 16.17
C ALA A 75 2.40 23.33 16.41
N VAL A 76 2.69 22.56 15.36
CA VAL A 76 3.51 21.35 15.38
C VAL A 76 4.49 21.42 14.20
N PRO A 77 5.74 20.93 14.32
CA PRO A 77 6.66 20.89 13.19
C PRO A 77 6.03 20.17 12.00
N ALA A 78 6.12 20.78 10.81
CA ALA A 78 5.48 20.28 9.60
C ALA A 78 5.84 18.81 9.27
N GLU A 79 7.07 18.38 9.56
CA GLU A 79 7.50 16.99 9.36
C GLU A 79 6.74 16.01 10.26
N VAL A 80 6.43 16.39 11.49
CA VAL A 80 5.63 15.57 12.39
C VAL A 80 4.20 15.54 11.88
N LEU A 81 3.66 16.70 11.51
CA LEU A 81 2.28 16.85 11.06
C LEU A 81 1.93 15.91 9.90
N ILE A 82 2.79 15.83 8.87
CA ILE A 82 2.55 14.97 7.71
C ILE A 82 2.85 13.49 7.97
N ARG A 83 3.68 13.16 8.98
CA ARG A 83 4.06 11.77 9.32
C ARG A 83 3.09 11.10 10.29
N ILE A 84 2.37 11.86 11.14
CA ILE A 84 1.42 11.30 12.12
C ILE A 84 0.38 10.36 11.50
N PRO A 85 -0.27 10.68 10.35
CA PRO A 85 -1.21 9.77 9.71
C PRO A 85 -0.58 8.42 9.36
N SER A 86 0.67 8.41 8.91
CA SER A 86 1.42 7.19 8.61
C SER A 86 1.72 6.38 9.87
N VAL A 87 2.14 7.03 10.96
CA VAL A 87 2.36 6.36 12.25
C VAL A 87 1.07 5.70 12.76
N LEU A 88 -0.05 6.42 12.74
CA LEU A 88 -1.36 5.90 13.17
C LEU A 88 -1.82 4.74 12.27
N ALA A 89 -1.61 4.86 10.96
CA ALA A 89 -1.93 3.80 10.02
C ALA A 89 -1.10 2.54 10.26
N THR A 90 0.21 2.66 10.53
CA THR A 90 1.07 1.53 10.87
C THR A 90 0.58 0.83 12.14
N ALA A 91 0.19 1.59 13.17
CA ALA A 91 -0.40 1.02 14.39
C ALA A 91 -1.72 0.28 14.11
N ALA A 92 -2.59 0.86 13.28
CA ALA A 92 -3.84 0.23 12.86
C ALA A 92 -3.59 -1.06 12.04
N ALA A 93 -2.60 -1.06 11.14
CA ALA A 93 -2.20 -2.22 10.37
C ALA A 93 -1.67 -3.35 11.28
N ALA A 94 -0.83 -3.02 12.28
CA ALA A 94 -0.33 -3.98 13.25
C ALA A 94 -1.47 -4.65 14.05
N ALA A 95 -2.44 -3.87 14.54
CA ALA A 95 -3.64 -4.40 15.18
C ALA A 95 -4.50 -5.25 14.22
N GLY A 96 -4.64 -4.81 12.97
CA GLY A 96 -5.40 -5.51 11.94
C GLY A 96 -4.80 -6.89 11.62
N LEU A 97 -3.48 -6.96 11.44
CA LEU A 97 -2.74 -8.21 11.28
C LEU A 97 -2.89 -9.13 12.49
N ALA A 98 -2.80 -8.57 13.70
CA ALA A 98 -3.03 -9.34 14.92
C ALA A 98 -4.45 -9.90 15.01
N ALA A 99 -5.46 -9.12 14.60
CA ALA A 99 -6.84 -9.57 14.53
C ALA A 99 -7.04 -10.69 13.49
N VAL A 100 -6.39 -10.60 12.33
CA VAL A 100 -6.41 -11.64 11.28
C VAL A 100 -5.75 -12.93 11.78
N GLY A 101 -4.51 -12.84 12.28
CA GLY A 101 -3.77 -14.00 12.80
C GLY A 101 -4.49 -14.68 13.96
N ARG A 102 -5.07 -13.89 14.88
CA ARG A 102 -5.90 -14.42 15.98
C ARG A 102 -7.10 -15.19 15.47
N ARG A 103 -7.80 -14.65 14.48
CA ARG A 103 -9.03 -15.24 13.96
C ARG A 103 -8.77 -16.51 13.14
N LEU A 104 -7.72 -16.50 12.32
CA LEU A 104 -7.45 -17.57 11.36
C LEU A 104 -6.57 -18.68 11.95
N VAL A 105 -5.79 -18.39 13.00
CA VAL A 105 -4.84 -19.34 13.59
C VAL A 105 -5.03 -19.42 15.11
N SER A 106 -4.54 -18.44 15.88
CA SER A 106 -4.59 -18.44 17.35
C SER A 106 -4.18 -17.09 17.94
N ALA A 107 -4.51 -16.82 19.21
CA ALA A 107 -4.13 -15.59 19.89
C ALA A 107 -2.61 -15.30 19.89
N PRO A 108 -1.71 -16.27 20.19
CA PRO A 108 -0.27 -16.07 20.04
C PRO A 108 0.14 -15.76 18.59
N ALA A 109 -0.41 -16.48 17.60
CA ALA A 109 -0.10 -16.21 16.19
C ALA A 109 -0.49 -14.79 15.77
N GLY A 110 -1.64 -14.29 16.25
CA GLY A 110 -2.03 -12.89 16.07
C GLY A 110 -1.04 -11.92 16.70
N LEU A 111 -0.70 -12.12 17.97
CA LEU A 111 0.26 -11.26 18.69
C LEU A 111 1.60 -11.18 17.94
N TYR A 112 2.18 -12.33 17.58
CA TYR A 112 3.45 -12.38 16.88
C TYR A 112 3.38 -11.82 15.46
N ALA A 113 2.30 -12.02 14.72
CA ALA A 113 2.13 -11.43 13.39
C ALA A 113 2.12 -9.89 13.45
N GLY A 114 1.39 -9.32 14.42
CA GLY A 114 1.35 -7.88 14.63
C GLY A 114 2.71 -7.32 15.08
N LEU A 115 3.39 -7.99 16.01
CA LEU A 115 4.72 -7.58 16.48
C LEU A 115 5.79 -7.68 15.38
N ALA A 116 5.78 -8.75 14.59
CA ALA A 116 6.69 -8.91 13.46
C ALA A 116 6.49 -7.80 12.43
N TYR A 117 5.24 -7.41 12.15
CA TYR A 117 4.95 -6.26 11.31
C TYR A 117 5.46 -4.95 11.91
N ALA A 118 5.17 -4.69 13.19
CA ALA A 118 5.60 -3.48 13.90
C ALA A 118 7.14 -3.33 13.95
N ALA A 119 7.88 -4.44 14.04
CA ALA A 119 9.33 -4.47 14.11
C ALA A 119 10.04 -4.52 12.74
N ALA A 120 9.29 -4.72 11.64
CA ALA A 120 9.89 -4.85 10.32
C ALA A 120 10.55 -3.53 9.89
N PRO A 121 11.85 -3.51 9.49
CA PRO A 121 12.55 -2.26 9.16
C PRO A 121 11.85 -1.43 8.07
N VAL A 122 11.33 -2.10 7.04
CA VAL A 122 10.57 -1.44 5.96
C VAL A 122 9.27 -0.79 6.46
N VAL A 123 8.64 -1.39 7.47
CA VAL A 123 7.41 -0.86 8.09
C VAL A 123 7.74 0.35 8.95
N VAL A 124 8.80 0.29 9.77
CA VAL A 124 9.26 1.42 10.58
C VAL A 124 9.67 2.60 9.69
N TYR A 125 10.37 2.31 8.59
CA TYR A 125 10.75 3.31 7.58
C TYR A 125 9.53 4.04 7.03
N HIS A 126 8.52 3.31 6.51
CA HIS A 126 7.31 3.90 5.95
C HIS A 126 6.33 4.46 6.99
N ALA A 127 6.42 4.06 8.27
CA ALA A 127 5.67 4.69 9.35
C ALA A 127 6.06 6.16 9.54
N GLN A 128 7.29 6.51 9.16
CA GLN A 128 7.89 7.83 9.35
C GLN A 128 8.05 8.61 8.04
N GLU A 129 7.22 8.30 7.06
CA GLU A 129 7.13 9.05 5.81
C GLU A 129 5.80 9.80 5.71
N GLY A 130 5.86 11.07 5.31
CA GLY A 130 4.72 11.87 4.87
C GLY A 130 4.20 11.44 3.49
N ARG A 131 4.00 10.13 3.30
CA ARG A 131 3.59 9.45 2.07
C ARG A 131 2.48 8.44 2.36
N PRO A 132 1.64 8.06 1.37
CA PRO A 132 0.44 7.25 1.63
C PRO A 132 0.72 5.77 1.96
N TYR A 133 1.96 5.28 1.89
CA TYR A 133 2.29 3.85 1.91
C TYR A 133 1.78 3.12 3.17
N ALA A 134 1.93 3.72 4.35
CA ALA A 134 1.41 3.14 5.60
C ALA A 134 -0.13 3.09 5.63
N LEU A 135 -0.80 4.12 5.10
CA LEU A 135 -2.27 4.16 4.98
C LEU A 135 -2.77 3.09 4.01
N VAL A 136 -2.07 2.90 2.88
CA VAL A 136 -2.37 1.83 1.91
C VAL A 136 -2.22 0.46 2.57
N ALA A 137 -1.13 0.22 3.30
CA ALA A 137 -0.91 -1.03 4.01
C ALA A 137 -2.04 -1.31 5.02
N ALA A 138 -2.44 -0.31 5.82
CA ALA A 138 -3.56 -0.42 6.75
C ALA A 138 -4.89 -0.72 6.05
N ALA A 139 -5.18 -0.03 4.93
CA ALA A 139 -6.38 -0.26 4.14
C ALA A 139 -6.42 -1.66 3.50
N VAL A 140 -5.28 -2.18 3.02
CA VAL A 140 -5.17 -3.55 2.46
C VAL A 140 -5.32 -4.60 3.56
N VAL A 141 -4.73 -4.39 4.74
CA VAL A 141 -4.93 -5.28 5.90
C VAL A 141 -6.40 -5.31 6.31
N GLU A 142 -7.04 -4.14 6.39
CA GLU A 142 -8.47 -4.04 6.73
C GLU A 142 -9.36 -4.68 5.65
N ALA A 143 -9.07 -4.45 4.36
CA ALA A 143 -9.76 -5.12 3.26
C ALA A 143 -9.61 -6.65 3.37
N THR A 144 -8.43 -7.15 3.70
CA THR A 144 -8.17 -8.59 3.91
C THR A 144 -8.96 -9.15 5.10
N ARG A 145 -9.01 -8.41 6.21
CA ARG A 145 -9.81 -8.77 7.40
C ARG A 145 -11.31 -8.77 7.11
N LEU A 146 -11.79 -7.80 6.34
CA LEU A 146 -13.18 -7.68 5.91
C LEU A 146 -13.55 -8.76 4.90
N LEU A 147 -12.65 -9.14 3.99
CA LEU A 147 -12.83 -10.28 3.10
C LEU A 147 -12.99 -11.58 3.90
N ALA A 148 -12.09 -11.85 4.85
CA ALA A 148 -12.22 -13.00 5.75
C ALA A 148 -13.55 -12.98 6.53
N THR A 149 -14.06 -11.78 6.86
CA THR A 149 -15.38 -11.63 7.48
C THR A 149 -16.53 -11.93 6.54
N ALA A 150 -16.47 -11.42 5.31
CA ALA A 150 -17.48 -11.65 4.27
C ALA A 150 -17.54 -13.12 3.84
N LEU A 151 -16.41 -13.83 3.85
CA LEU A 151 -16.36 -15.27 3.54
C LEU A 151 -16.96 -16.15 4.65
N CYS A 152 -17.00 -15.68 5.90
CA CYS A 152 -17.68 -16.39 6.99
C CYS A 152 -19.20 -16.26 6.94
N ASP A 153 -19.72 -15.11 6.52
CA ASP A 153 -21.15 -14.87 6.36
C ASP A 153 -21.40 -14.20 5.00
N PRO A 154 -21.39 -15.00 3.90
CA PRO A 154 -21.55 -14.46 2.55
C PRO A 154 -22.92 -13.80 2.32
N SER A 155 -23.93 -14.18 3.11
CA SER A 155 -25.29 -13.65 2.99
C SER A 155 -25.37 -12.17 3.38
N ARG A 156 -24.51 -11.74 4.31
CA ARG A 156 -24.51 -10.39 4.89
C ARG A 156 -23.93 -9.36 3.92
N ARG A 157 -24.80 -8.72 3.14
CA ARG A 157 -24.47 -7.65 2.17
C ARG A 157 -23.55 -6.57 2.74
N ARG A 158 -23.77 -6.15 4.00
CA ARG A 158 -22.97 -5.12 4.66
C ARG A 158 -21.47 -5.47 4.74
N SER A 159 -21.11 -6.76 4.84
CA SER A 159 -19.71 -7.20 4.88
C SER A 159 -19.01 -6.93 3.54
N TRP A 160 -19.70 -7.16 2.43
CA TRP A 160 -19.21 -6.89 1.07
C TRP A 160 -19.10 -5.40 0.77
N VAL A 161 -20.06 -4.60 1.23
CA VAL A 161 -19.99 -3.13 1.12
C VAL A 161 -18.77 -2.58 1.87
N ARG A 162 -18.54 -3.04 3.10
CA ARG A 162 -17.36 -2.65 3.89
C ARG A 162 -16.05 -3.07 3.21
N TYR A 163 -16.00 -4.28 2.68
CA TYR A 163 -14.86 -4.77 1.90
C TYR A 163 -14.58 -3.88 0.68
N GLY A 164 -15.60 -3.62 -0.15
CA GLY A 164 -15.46 -2.77 -1.33
C GLY A 164 -15.04 -1.34 -0.98
N ALA A 165 -15.58 -0.78 0.11
CA ALA A 165 -15.16 0.53 0.60
C ALA A 165 -13.68 0.56 1.03
N ALA A 166 -13.20 -0.47 1.74
CA ALA A 166 -11.79 -0.56 2.13
C ALA A 166 -10.86 -0.70 0.91
N VAL A 167 -11.26 -1.47 -0.11
CA VAL A 167 -10.55 -1.58 -1.38
C VAL A 167 -10.52 -0.22 -2.10
N ALA A 168 -11.65 0.48 -2.18
CA ALA A 168 -11.73 1.79 -2.82
C ALA A 168 -10.80 2.80 -2.13
N VAL A 169 -10.82 2.85 -0.79
CA VAL A 169 -9.91 3.69 -0.01
C VAL A 169 -8.44 3.35 -0.29
N ALA A 170 -8.08 2.06 -0.30
CA ALA A 170 -6.71 1.65 -0.62
C ALA A 170 -6.27 2.13 -2.02
N CYS A 171 -7.14 1.98 -3.02
CA CYS A 171 -6.86 2.38 -4.40
C CYS A 171 -6.85 3.90 -4.60
N LEU A 172 -7.71 4.64 -3.88
CA LEU A 172 -7.72 6.10 -3.90
C LEU A 172 -6.45 6.69 -3.26
N LEU A 173 -5.90 6.02 -2.24
CA LEU A 173 -4.63 6.39 -1.63
C LEU A 173 -3.43 6.03 -2.54
N ASN A 174 -3.51 4.91 -3.26
CA ASN A 174 -2.53 4.51 -4.25
C ASN A 174 -3.13 3.52 -5.25
N LEU A 175 -3.12 3.87 -6.54
CA LEU A 175 -3.72 3.04 -7.59
C LEU A 175 -3.12 1.63 -7.69
N PHE A 176 -1.85 1.43 -7.30
CA PHE A 176 -1.22 0.12 -7.29
C PHE A 176 -1.80 -0.83 -6.24
N ALA A 177 -2.57 -0.33 -5.26
CA ALA A 177 -3.30 -1.17 -4.32
C ALA A 177 -4.33 -2.08 -5.03
N VAL A 178 -4.72 -1.77 -6.27
CA VAL A 178 -5.56 -2.63 -7.13
C VAL A 178 -4.98 -4.03 -7.28
N LEU A 179 -3.65 -4.19 -7.21
CA LEU A 179 -2.97 -5.49 -7.34
C LEU A 179 -3.31 -6.43 -6.17
N ALA A 180 -3.74 -5.91 -5.01
CA ALA A 180 -4.24 -6.72 -3.91
C ALA A 180 -5.53 -7.47 -4.28
N LEU A 181 -6.31 -6.99 -5.26
CA LEU A 181 -7.50 -7.69 -5.74
C LEU A 181 -7.16 -9.02 -6.43
N ALA A 182 -6.00 -9.13 -7.10
CA ALA A 182 -5.56 -10.40 -7.67
C ALA A 182 -5.30 -11.44 -6.57
N ALA A 183 -4.69 -11.00 -5.45
CA ALA A 183 -4.52 -11.85 -4.27
C ALA A 183 -5.86 -12.27 -3.65
N HIS A 184 -6.77 -11.32 -3.46
CA HIS A 184 -8.12 -11.59 -2.94
C HIS A 184 -8.94 -12.49 -3.88
N ALA A 185 -8.76 -12.37 -5.19
CA ALA A 185 -9.40 -13.24 -6.17
C ALA A 185 -8.98 -14.70 -5.96
N VAL A 186 -7.68 -14.98 -5.79
CA VAL A 186 -7.20 -16.33 -5.47
C VAL A 186 -7.80 -16.82 -4.16
N THR A 187 -7.86 -15.99 -3.12
CA THR A 187 -8.50 -16.38 -1.85
C THR A 187 -9.98 -16.74 -2.03
N VAL A 188 -10.71 -15.98 -2.85
CA VAL A 188 -12.13 -16.24 -3.17
C VAL A 188 -12.28 -17.52 -3.99
N LEU A 189 -11.41 -17.77 -4.97
CA LEU A 189 -11.41 -19.01 -5.74
C LEU A 189 -11.16 -20.23 -4.86
N VAL A 190 -10.21 -20.15 -3.91
CA VAL A 190 -9.99 -21.19 -2.91
C VAL A 190 -11.24 -21.39 -2.04
N ALA A 191 -11.91 -20.31 -1.62
CA ALA A 191 -13.15 -20.40 -0.84
C ALA A 191 -14.28 -21.08 -1.64
N VAL A 192 -14.40 -20.76 -2.93
CA VAL A 192 -15.40 -21.37 -3.83
C VAL A 192 -15.11 -22.85 -4.05
N GLY A 193 -13.86 -23.23 -4.30
CA GLY A 193 -13.45 -24.63 -4.48
C GLY A 193 -13.68 -25.51 -3.24
N ARG A 194 -13.78 -24.91 -2.05
CA ARG A 194 -14.07 -25.60 -0.78
C ARG A 194 -15.57 -25.68 -0.45
N GLY A 195 -16.45 -25.43 -1.41
CA GLY A 195 -17.91 -25.48 -1.22
C GLY A 195 -18.58 -24.12 -1.04
N GLY A 196 -17.83 -23.01 -1.17
CA GLY A 196 -18.44 -21.69 -1.31
C GLY A 196 -19.23 -21.60 -2.62
N GLY A 197 -20.56 -21.45 -2.54
CA GLY A 197 -21.39 -21.37 -3.74
C GLY A 197 -20.99 -20.20 -4.68
N ARG A 198 -21.37 -20.30 -5.97
CA ARG A 198 -21.12 -19.25 -7.00
C ARG A 198 -21.54 -17.84 -6.57
N GLY A 199 -22.50 -17.73 -5.65
CA GLY A 199 -22.93 -16.47 -5.05
C GLY A 199 -21.84 -15.72 -4.25
N VAL A 200 -20.79 -16.40 -3.78
CA VAL A 200 -19.62 -15.74 -3.14
C VAL A 200 -18.81 -14.99 -4.18
N ALA A 201 -18.46 -15.66 -5.29
CA ALA A 201 -17.71 -15.05 -6.40
C ALA A 201 -18.48 -13.85 -6.99
N ALA A 202 -19.79 -13.98 -7.19
CA ALA A 202 -20.62 -12.89 -7.71
C ALA A 202 -20.66 -11.68 -6.77
N ARG A 203 -20.76 -11.90 -5.45
CA ARG A 203 -20.75 -10.80 -4.46
C ARG A 203 -19.39 -10.12 -4.37
N TRP A 204 -18.31 -10.90 -4.42
CA TRP A 204 -16.96 -10.35 -4.49
C TRP A 204 -16.78 -9.52 -5.75
N ALA A 205 -17.14 -10.06 -6.92
CA ALA A 205 -17.07 -9.34 -8.19
C ALA A 205 -17.89 -8.04 -8.18
N GLY A 206 -19.11 -8.07 -7.62
CA GLY A 206 -19.93 -6.87 -7.45
C GLY A 206 -19.30 -5.82 -6.53
N ALA A 207 -18.74 -6.23 -5.39
CA ALA A 207 -18.05 -5.33 -4.47
C ALA A 207 -16.78 -4.73 -5.09
N THR A 208 -16.00 -5.55 -5.81
CA THR A 208 -14.82 -5.12 -6.55
C THR A 208 -15.19 -4.15 -7.67
N ALA A 209 -16.21 -4.45 -8.48
CA ALA A 209 -16.68 -3.57 -9.54
C ALA A 209 -17.13 -2.22 -8.98
N ALA A 210 -17.90 -2.20 -7.88
CA ALA A 210 -18.30 -0.96 -7.23
C ALA A 210 -17.10 -0.15 -6.72
N ALA A 211 -16.08 -0.81 -6.15
CA ALA A 211 -14.86 -0.14 -5.71
C ALA A 211 -14.07 0.46 -6.89
N LEU A 212 -13.91 -0.29 -7.98
CA LEU A 212 -13.22 0.17 -9.18
C LEU A 212 -13.96 1.32 -9.86
N LEU A 213 -15.29 1.28 -9.90
CA LEU A 213 -16.11 2.38 -10.41
C LEU A 213 -15.89 3.67 -9.60
N ALA A 214 -15.77 3.57 -8.27
CA ALA A 214 -15.49 4.72 -7.42
C ALA A 214 -14.08 5.31 -7.65
N VAL A 215 -13.11 4.48 -8.01
CA VAL A 215 -11.71 4.87 -8.27
C VAL A 215 -11.51 5.38 -9.70
N LEU A 216 -12.38 4.99 -10.63
CA LEU A 216 -12.25 5.22 -12.07
C LEU A 216 -11.94 6.68 -12.46
N PRO A 217 -12.61 7.72 -11.90
CA PRO A 217 -12.32 9.11 -12.29
C PRO A 217 -10.88 9.54 -11.96
N VAL A 218 -10.38 9.10 -10.79
CA VAL A 218 -9.00 9.38 -10.35
C VAL A 218 -8.02 8.61 -11.20
N ALA A 219 -8.29 7.31 -11.45
CA ALA A 219 -7.44 6.48 -12.30
C ALA A 219 -7.33 7.03 -13.72
N TRP A 220 -8.43 7.48 -14.31
CA TRP A 220 -8.46 8.09 -15.64
C TRP A 220 -7.58 9.34 -15.70
N THR A 221 -7.74 10.25 -14.75
CA THR A 221 -6.97 11.50 -14.68
C THR A 221 -5.48 11.23 -14.47
N ALA A 222 -5.14 10.36 -13.51
CA ALA A 222 -3.76 9.97 -13.21
C ALA A 222 -3.09 9.26 -14.41
N PHE A 223 -3.83 8.47 -15.17
CA PHE A 223 -3.32 7.80 -16.36
C PHE A 223 -2.91 8.80 -17.46
N GLY A 224 -3.61 9.93 -17.58
CA GLY A 224 -3.21 11.04 -18.46
C GLY A 224 -1.92 11.74 -18.01
N GLN A 225 -1.58 11.65 -16.72
CA GLN A 225 -0.40 12.28 -16.12
C GLN A 225 0.82 11.34 -16.03
N ARG A 226 0.72 10.10 -16.52
CA ARG A 226 1.78 9.07 -16.41
C ARG A 226 3.14 9.47 -17.02
N GLY A 227 3.18 10.47 -17.92
CA GLY A 227 4.43 11.00 -18.47
C GLY A 227 5.40 11.53 -17.41
N GLN A 228 4.90 11.93 -16.24
CA GLN A 228 5.71 12.41 -15.10
C GLN A 228 6.66 11.36 -14.53
N VAL A 229 6.38 10.07 -14.77
CA VAL A 229 7.21 8.94 -14.30
C VAL A 229 7.91 8.21 -15.44
N ALA A 230 7.94 8.78 -16.65
CA ALA A 230 8.59 8.17 -17.81
C ALA A 230 10.12 8.05 -17.67
N TRP A 231 10.72 8.75 -16.70
CA TRP A 231 12.13 8.64 -16.36
C TRP A 231 12.48 7.35 -15.59
N LEU A 232 11.48 6.59 -15.11
CA LEU A 232 11.70 5.33 -14.42
C LEU A 232 12.25 4.26 -15.38
N GLU A 233 13.33 3.62 -14.96
CA GLU A 233 13.94 2.51 -15.68
C GLU A 233 13.21 1.19 -15.39
N ARG A 234 13.38 0.21 -16.30
CA ARG A 234 12.79 -1.11 -16.13
C ARG A 234 13.49 -1.84 -14.97
N PRO A 235 12.74 -2.47 -14.04
CA PRO A 235 13.35 -3.20 -12.95
C PRO A 235 14.03 -4.47 -13.46
N GLY A 236 15.27 -4.69 -13.04
CA GLY A 236 16.04 -5.91 -13.28
C GLY A 236 16.17 -6.76 -12.02
N LEU A 237 17.09 -7.73 -12.08
CA LEU A 237 17.43 -8.58 -10.94
C LEU A 237 17.92 -7.80 -9.69
N PRO A 238 18.67 -6.69 -9.81
CA PRO A 238 19.08 -5.90 -8.65
C PRO A 238 17.89 -5.34 -7.86
N GLU A 239 16.86 -4.84 -8.54
CA GLU A 239 15.65 -4.28 -7.92
C GLU A 239 14.85 -5.38 -7.22
N VAL A 240 14.75 -6.57 -7.83
CA VAL A 240 14.13 -7.75 -7.21
C VAL A 240 14.88 -8.15 -5.94
N LYS A 241 16.22 -8.22 -5.99
CA LYS A 241 17.05 -8.53 -4.81
C LYS A 241 16.88 -7.48 -3.73
N ALA A 242 16.83 -6.20 -4.09
CA ALA A 242 16.61 -5.10 -3.16
C ALA A 242 15.24 -5.19 -2.49
N LEU A 243 14.19 -5.55 -3.25
CA LEU A 243 12.85 -5.79 -2.70
C LEU A 243 12.85 -6.92 -1.68
N VAL A 244 13.40 -8.09 -2.03
CA VAL A 244 13.51 -9.23 -1.10
C VAL A 244 14.30 -8.82 0.15
N THR A 245 15.43 -8.14 -0.03
CA THR A 245 16.28 -7.73 1.10
C THR A 245 15.57 -6.74 2.03
N ARG A 246 14.77 -5.81 1.50
CA ARG A 246 14.02 -4.84 2.31
C ARG A 246 12.95 -5.51 3.18
N PHE A 247 12.28 -6.54 2.67
CA PHE A 247 11.17 -7.19 3.37
C PHE A 247 11.59 -8.40 4.21
N ALA A 248 12.55 -9.19 3.75
CA ALA A 248 12.97 -10.44 4.39
C ALA A 248 14.38 -10.37 5.03
N GLY A 249 15.09 -9.24 4.88
CA GLY A 249 16.46 -9.08 5.36
C GLY A 249 17.50 -9.74 4.45
N SER A 250 18.75 -9.81 4.92
CA SER A 250 19.88 -10.43 4.23
C SER A 250 20.56 -11.50 5.10
N GLY A 251 21.26 -12.45 4.47
CA GLY A 251 22.04 -13.47 5.17
C GLY A 251 21.18 -14.30 6.13
N VAL A 252 21.52 -14.27 7.42
CA VAL A 252 20.82 -15.03 8.47
C VAL A 252 19.35 -14.61 8.62
N LEU A 253 19.03 -13.33 8.48
CA LEU A 253 17.64 -12.84 8.59
C LEU A 253 16.75 -13.36 7.46
N LEU A 254 17.31 -13.43 6.24
CA LEU A 254 16.61 -14.02 5.10
C LEU A 254 16.37 -15.51 5.32
N ALA A 255 17.39 -16.24 5.76
CA ALA A 255 17.28 -17.67 6.07
C ALA A 255 16.21 -17.92 7.16
N ALA A 256 16.23 -17.15 8.25
CA ALA A 256 15.23 -17.24 9.31
C ALA A 256 13.82 -16.96 8.79
N THR A 257 13.65 -15.91 7.96
CA THR A 257 12.35 -15.58 7.34
C THR A 257 11.85 -16.73 6.47
N VAL A 258 12.72 -17.29 5.62
CA VAL A 258 12.37 -18.43 4.76
C VAL A 258 11.96 -19.64 5.59
N VAL A 259 12.72 -19.99 6.63
CA VAL A 259 12.40 -21.10 7.54
C VAL A 259 11.03 -20.88 8.21
N LEU A 260 10.77 -19.69 8.75
CA LEU A 260 9.49 -19.37 9.38
C LEU A 260 8.31 -19.44 8.39
N VAL A 261 8.49 -18.97 7.16
CA VAL A 261 7.47 -19.07 6.10
C VAL A 261 7.21 -20.53 5.75
N VAL A 262 8.26 -21.33 5.53
CA VAL A 262 8.12 -22.76 5.20
C VAL A 262 7.43 -23.51 6.32
N LEU A 263 7.84 -23.30 7.58
CA LEU A 263 7.20 -23.89 8.76
C LEU A 263 5.74 -23.45 8.88
N GLY A 264 5.43 -22.18 8.64
CA GLY A 264 4.06 -21.67 8.64
C GLY A 264 3.19 -22.32 7.56
N LEU A 265 3.73 -22.55 6.37
CA LEU A 265 3.00 -23.21 5.27
C LEU A 265 2.80 -24.71 5.51
N THR A 266 3.80 -25.41 6.03
CA THR A 266 3.70 -26.85 6.31
C THR A 266 2.73 -27.13 7.45
N THR A 267 2.80 -26.36 8.53
CA THR A 267 1.88 -26.47 9.68
C THR A 267 0.44 -26.09 9.31
N SER A 268 0.24 -25.07 8.46
CA SER A 268 -1.08 -24.70 7.95
C SER A 268 -1.70 -25.82 7.11
N ARG A 269 -0.91 -26.43 6.21
CA ARG A 269 -1.36 -27.56 5.38
C ARG A 269 -1.67 -28.80 6.20
N ALA A 270 -0.82 -29.13 7.17
CA ALA A 270 -1.05 -30.26 8.07
C ALA A 270 -2.33 -30.07 8.90
N GLY A 271 -2.59 -28.86 9.39
CA GLY A 271 -3.83 -28.53 10.11
C GLY A 271 -5.08 -28.64 9.23
N ASP A 272 -5.00 -28.21 7.97
CA ASP A 272 -6.10 -28.37 7.01
C ASP A 272 -6.40 -29.84 6.72
N LEU A 273 -5.36 -30.67 6.50
CA LEU A 273 -5.48 -32.11 6.25
C LEU A 273 -5.98 -32.89 7.48
N ALA A 274 -5.46 -32.60 8.67
CA ALA A 274 -5.93 -33.22 9.92
C ALA A 274 -7.40 -32.86 10.21
N GLY A 275 -7.82 -31.63 9.83
CA GLY A 275 -9.21 -31.23 9.85
C GLY A 275 -10.08 -32.13 8.96
N THR A 276 -9.61 -32.45 7.74
CA THR A 276 -10.35 -33.31 6.80
C THR A 276 -10.52 -34.75 7.26
N THR A 277 -9.48 -35.33 7.87
CA THR A 277 -9.49 -36.73 8.31
C THR A 277 -10.33 -36.95 9.56
N ALA A 278 -10.46 -35.94 10.42
CA ALA A 278 -11.30 -35.99 11.62
C ALA A 278 -12.82 -35.85 11.35
N GLY A 279 -13.28 -36.03 10.10
CA GLY A 279 -14.70 -35.90 9.73
C GLY A 279 -15.26 -34.47 9.83
N ARG A 280 -14.43 -33.49 10.22
CA ARG A 280 -14.75 -32.07 10.06
C ARG A 280 -14.60 -31.74 8.59
N THR A 281 -15.71 -31.46 7.91
CA THR A 281 -15.63 -31.01 6.51
C THR A 281 -14.65 -29.82 6.41
N PRO A 282 -13.60 -29.90 5.57
CA PRO A 282 -12.72 -28.77 5.30
C PRO A 282 -13.52 -27.62 4.72
N GLY A 283 -13.97 -26.69 5.55
CA GLY A 283 -14.84 -25.61 5.09
C GLY A 283 -16.32 -25.97 5.11
N GLY A 284 -16.81 -26.54 6.22
CA GLY A 284 -18.24 -26.43 6.53
C GLY A 284 -18.75 -24.98 6.33
N PRO A 285 -20.01 -24.81 5.91
CA PRO A 285 -20.55 -23.51 5.54
C PRO A 285 -20.29 -22.47 6.64
N GLY A 286 -19.57 -21.39 6.29
CA GLY A 286 -19.28 -20.27 7.18
C GLY A 286 -17.86 -20.22 7.80
N ARG A 287 -16.96 -21.16 7.50
CA ARG A 287 -15.54 -21.06 7.89
C ARG A 287 -14.70 -20.44 6.76
N PRO A 288 -13.87 -19.42 7.02
CA PRO A 288 -13.05 -18.83 5.98
C PRO A 288 -11.89 -19.78 5.61
N PRO A 289 -11.27 -19.61 4.43
CA PRO A 289 -10.05 -20.32 4.08
C PRO A 289 -8.95 -20.17 5.13
N GLY A 290 -8.02 -21.15 5.20
CA GLY A 290 -6.85 -21.07 6.07
C GLY A 290 -5.95 -19.88 5.74
N ILE A 291 -5.07 -19.52 6.67
CA ILE A 291 -4.20 -18.33 6.56
C ILE A 291 -3.36 -18.31 5.27
N ALA A 292 -2.90 -19.48 4.79
CA ALA A 292 -2.11 -19.60 3.58
C ALA A 292 -2.85 -19.10 2.32
N ALA A 293 -4.18 -19.25 2.27
CA ALA A 293 -5.01 -18.77 1.16
C ALA A 293 -5.10 -17.24 1.08
N PHE A 294 -4.74 -16.54 2.17
CA PHE A 294 -4.62 -15.07 2.20
C PHE A 294 -3.16 -14.64 2.05
N ALA A 295 -2.26 -15.21 2.88
CA ALA A 295 -0.88 -14.77 2.98
C ALA A 295 -0.06 -15.03 1.72
N VAL A 296 -0.21 -16.21 1.09
CA VAL A 296 0.60 -16.57 -0.09
C VAL A 296 0.25 -15.70 -1.29
N PRO A 297 -1.04 -15.53 -1.68
CA PRO A 297 -1.37 -14.66 -2.80
C PRO A 297 -0.99 -13.20 -2.54
N LEU A 298 -1.15 -12.69 -1.31
CA LEU A 298 -0.78 -11.31 -0.97
C LEU A 298 0.74 -11.09 -0.99
N ALA A 299 1.53 -12.09 -0.62
CA ALA A 299 2.99 -11.99 -0.64
C ALA A 299 3.57 -12.09 -2.06
N LEU A 300 2.92 -12.82 -2.98
CA LEU A 300 3.46 -13.13 -4.30
C LEU A 300 2.84 -12.31 -5.43
N LEU A 301 1.51 -12.20 -5.49
CA LEU A 301 0.85 -11.64 -6.66
C LEU A 301 1.04 -10.14 -6.83
N PRO A 302 0.86 -9.28 -5.82
CA PRO A 302 1.11 -7.85 -6.00
C PRO A 302 2.51 -7.51 -6.50
N PRO A 303 3.62 -8.00 -5.89
CA PRO A 303 4.95 -7.71 -6.40
C PRO A 303 5.23 -8.35 -7.76
N ALA A 304 4.78 -9.60 -8.01
CA ALA A 304 4.99 -10.25 -9.30
C ALA A 304 4.26 -9.53 -10.45
N LEU A 305 3.01 -9.14 -10.25
CA LEU A 305 2.23 -8.38 -11.23
C LEU A 305 2.81 -7.00 -11.46
N LEU A 306 3.24 -6.32 -10.39
CA LEU A 306 3.89 -5.01 -10.52
C LEU A 306 5.17 -5.12 -11.35
N LEU A 307 6.03 -6.10 -11.06
CA LEU A 307 7.26 -6.35 -11.82
C LEU A 307 6.97 -6.71 -13.28
N ALA A 308 5.96 -7.55 -13.53
CA ALA A 308 5.55 -7.94 -14.89
C ALA A 308 5.06 -6.73 -15.71
N VAL A 309 4.17 -5.91 -15.14
CA VAL A 309 3.67 -4.69 -15.80
C VAL A 309 4.81 -3.69 -16.02
N SER A 310 5.76 -3.60 -15.08
CA SER A 310 6.91 -2.70 -15.17
C SER A 310 7.93 -3.09 -16.25
N GLN A 311 7.83 -4.28 -16.85
CA GLN A 311 8.63 -4.65 -18.03
C GLN A 311 8.13 -3.95 -19.31
N THR A 312 6.87 -3.53 -19.33
CA THR A 312 6.30 -2.82 -20.48
C THR A 312 6.65 -1.33 -20.39
N PRO A 313 7.39 -0.76 -21.37
CA PRO A 313 7.62 0.68 -21.39
C PRO A 313 6.27 1.40 -21.53
N PRO A 314 6.10 2.59 -20.95
CA PRO A 314 4.95 3.41 -21.27
C PRO A 314 4.95 3.62 -22.79
N ALA A 315 3.86 3.24 -23.46
CA ALA A 315 3.66 3.55 -24.87
C ALA A 315 3.61 5.07 -25.00
N LEU A 316 4.77 5.67 -25.31
CA LEU A 316 4.91 7.07 -25.66
C LEU A 316 4.49 7.22 -27.13
N PRO A 317 3.53 8.08 -27.46
CA PRO A 317 3.46 8.62 -28.80
C PRO A 317 4.63 9.60 -29.01
N GLY A 318 5.68 9.16 -29.69
CA GLY A 318 6.66 10.00 -30.39
C GLY A 318 7.66 10.82 -29.52
N PRO A 319 8.80 11.23 -30.12
CA PRO A 319 9.92 11.80 -29.38
C PRO A 319 9.75 13.31 -29.22
N LEU A 320 9.42 13.76 -28.01
CA LEU A 320 9.72 15.13 -27.58
C LEU A 320 10.39 15.07 -26.22
N MET A 321 11.64 15.51 -26.20
CA MET A 321 12.59 15.59 -25.09
C MET A 321 13.24 14.29 -24.62
N SER A 322 14.33 13.92 -25.30
CA SER A 322 15.41 13.15 -24.68
C SER A 322 16.12 14.04 -23.64
N VAL A 323 15.77 13.91 -22.37
CA VAL A 323 16.60 14.44 -21.28
C VAL A 323 17.75 13.46 -21.08
N SER A 324 18.90 13.74 -21.71
CA SER A 324 20.13 13.00 -21.43
C SER A 324 20.72 13.49 -20.11
N ALA A 325 20.36 12.85 -18.99
CA ALA A 325 21.08 13.02 -17.73
C ALA A 325 22.39 12.24 -17.83
N ARG A 326 23.47 12.90 -18.27
CA ARG A 326 24.81 12.29 -18.27
C ARG A 326 25.31 12.28 -16.82
N ARG A 327 25.36 11.09 -16.23
CA ARG A 327 25.84 10.86 -14.86
C ARG A 327 27.36 11.07 -14.83
N SER A 328 27.82 12.28 -14.49
CA SER A 328 29.19 12.50 -14.04
C SER A 328 29.25 12.49 -12.52
N ASP A 329 30.39 12.04 -12.00
CA ASP A 329 30.62 11.64 -10.63
C ASP A 329 30.12 12.56 -9.51
N ARG A 330 29.91 11.94 -8.35
CA ARG A 330 29.47 12.52 -7.07
C ARG A 330 30.08 13.90 -6.78
N ARG A 331 29.27 14.95 -6.96
CA ARG A 331 29.11 16.19 -6.14
C ARG A 331 28.69 17.31 -7.11
N SER A 332 27.51 17.89 -6.87
CA SER A 332 26.83 18.95 -7.63
C SER A 332 26.13 18.52 -8.93
N ILE A 333 24.82 18.77 -9.01
CA ILE A 333 24.03 18.75 -10.24
C ILE A 333 24.02 20.20 -10.74
N SER A 334 24.69 20.47 -11.86
CA SER A 334 24.53 21.73 -12.59
C SER A 334 23.40 21.59 -13.60
N VAL A 335 22.31 22.34 -13.37
CA VAL A 335 21.21 22.47 -14.33
C VAL A 335 21.57 23.59 -15.31
N THR A 336 22.04 23.25 -16.51
CA THR A 336 22.25 24.22 -17.58
C THR A 336 20.98 24.30 -18.43
N THR A 337 20.09 25.25 -18.12
CA THR A 337 19.08 25.70 -19.08
C THR A 337 19.77 26.55 -20.15
N ARG A 338 20.08 25.97 -21.31
CA ARG A 338 20.47 26.74 -22.49
C ARG A 338 19.21 27.40 -23.05
N TRP A 339 18.98 28.65 -22.66
CA TRP A 339 18.08 29.54 -23.38
C TRP A 339 18.75 29.92 -24.70
N ASP A 340 18.15 29.55 -25.82
CA ASP A 340 18.55 30.04 -27.14
C ASP A 340 18.16 31.51 -27.25
N ARG A 341 19.13 32.41 -27.05
CA ARG A 341 19.00 33.82 -27.44
C ARG A 341 19.43 33.97 -28.89
N SER A 342 18.56 33.62 -29.81
CA SER A 342 18.72 33.98 -31.22
C SER A 342 17.41 34.50 -31.82
N THR A 343 16.86 35.57 -31.22
CA THR A 343 15.89 36.48 -31.88
C THR A 343 15.62 37.71 -31.00
N SER A 344 16.66 38.50 -30.71
CA SER A 344 16.47 39.90 -30.27
C SER A 344 17.74 40.72 -30.48
N SER A 345 18.10 40.97 -31.73
CA SER A 345 18.98 42.08 -32.09
C SER A 345 18.65 42.61 -33.48
N ARG A 346 17.67 43.51 -33.56
CA ARG A 346 17.62 44.62 -34.53
C ARG A 346 16.48 45.57 -34.18
N ALA A 347 16.79 46.86 -34.33
CA ALA A 347 15.92 48.04 -34.29
C ALA A 347 15.65 48.68 -32.91
N VAL A 348 16.64 49.42 -32.39
CA VAL A 348 16.47 50.84 -32.02
C VAL A 348 17.79 51.58 -32.27
N SER A 349 17.90 52.24 -33.42
CA SER A 349 18.77 53.40 -33.63
C SER A 349 18.22 54.17 -34.84
N GLY A 350 17.70 55.36 -34.62
CA GLY A 350 17.23 56.25 -35.69
C GLY A 350 16.34 57.36 -35.17
N THR A 351 16.97 58.54 -35.05
CA THR A 351 16.45 59.92 -34.86
C THR A 351 15.75 60.26 -33.55
#